data_AF-A0A5B0PH46-F1
#
_entry.id   AF-A0A5B0PH46-F1
#
_cell.length_a   1.000
_cell.length_b   1.000
_cell.length_c   1.000
_cell.angle_alpha   90.00
_cell.angle_beta   90.00
_cell.angle_gamma   90.00
#
_symmetry.space_group_name_H-M   'P 1'
#
loop_
_entity.id
_entity.type
_entity.pdbx_description
1 polymer ?
#
loop_
_entity_poly.entity_id
_entity_poly.type
_entity_poly.pdbx_seq_one_letter_code
_entity_poly.pdbx_strand_id
1 'polypeptide(L)'
;MTTSTRRTPWENNRQPGGPDSLSVLFNWLKGGNHYARWRGGQNKTLFYWDLLAEFTKHGIHHHTRSDANVMLSYLQMSYNAGSHFLTKNGDPLALGNCSRDHPTIQAQLRQIFRHWDHLNEFMEVGPGPTSAWEITNA
;
A
#
# COMPACT_ATOMS: atom_id res chain seq x y z
N MET A 1 -22.76 17.32 19.97
CA MET A 1 -22.23 15.94 19.88
C MET A 1 -21.35 15.87 18.66
N THR A 2 -20.02 15.95 18.82
CA THR A 2 -19.08 15.77 17.71
C THR A 2 -18.79 14.28 17.59
N THR A 3 -19.43 13.61 16.64
CA THR A 3 -19.06 12.25 16.25
C THR A 3 -17.68 12.33 15.62
N SER A 4 -16.65 11.94 16.37
CA SER A 4 -15.34 11.65 15.81
C SER A 4 -15.53 10.52 14.79
N THR A 5 -15.54 10.87 13.49
CA THR A 5 -15.63 9.92 12.40
C THR A 5 -14.39 9.04 12.47
N ARG A 6 -14.48 7.90 13.15
CA ARG A 6 -13.41 6.89 13.14
C ARG A 6 -13.16 6.53 11.68
N ARG A 7 -11.93 6.69 11.22
CA ARG A 7 -11.51 6.24 9.89
C ARG A 7 -11.91 4.77 9.74
N THR A 8 -12.71 4.47 8.73
CA THR A 8 -13.14 3.09 8.47
C THR A 8 -11.90 2.23 8.23
N PRO A 9 -11.75 1.09 8.93
CA PRO A 9 -10.64 0.18 8.70
C PRO A 9 -10.61 -0.31 7.26
N TRP A 10 -9.43 -0.55 6.71
CA TRP A 10 -9.25 -1.11 5.37
C TRP A 10 -9.12 -2.64 5.39
N GLU A 11 -8.62 -3.18 6.50
CA GLU A 11 -8.62 -4.61 6.83
C GLU A 11 -9.88 -4.97 7.62
N ASN A 12 -10.36 -6.21 7.48
CA ASN A 12 -11.48 -6.76 8.27
C ASN A 12 -12.80 -5.97 8.18
N ASN A 13 -12.96 -5.12 7.16
CA ASN A 13 -14.18 -4.35 6.90
C ASN A 13 -15.13 -5.07 5.92
N ARG A 14 -14.92 -6.37 5.75
CA ARG A 14 -15.67 -7.20 4.81
C ARG A 14 -17.16 -7.22 5.15
N GLN A 15 -18.00 -7.18 4.13
CA GLN A 15 -19.36 -7.68 4.25
C GLN A 15 -19.33 -9.22 4.40
N PRO A 16 -20.38 -9.86 4.97
CA PRO A 16 -20.45 -11.32 5.03
C PRO A 16 -20.27 -11.95 3.64
N GLY A 17 -19.17 -12.70 3.45
CA GLY A 17 -18.84 -13.37 2.18
C GLY A 17 -18.04 -12.54 1.16
N GLY A 18 -17.72 -11.27 1.44
CA GLY A 18 -16.95 -10.40 0.54
C GLY A 18 -15.47 -10.22 0.93
N PRO A 19 -14.61 -9.73 0.01
CA PRO A 19 -13.23 -9.35 0.34
C PRO A 19 -13.19 -8.05 1.17
N ASP A 20 -12.13 -7.85 1.95
CA ASP A 20 -11.85 -6.53 2.54
C ASP A 20 -11.28 -5.55 1.49
N SER A 21 -11.34 -4.25 1.79
CA SER A 21 -10.93 -3.22 0.84
C SER A 21 -9.46 -3.28 0.46
N LEU A 22 -8.60 -3.74 1.37
CA LEU A 22 -7.18 -3.81 1.10
C LEU A 22 -6.85 -4.94 0.11
N SER A 23 -7.52 -6.07 0.25
CA SER A 23 -7.44 -7.20 -0.68
C SER A 23 -7.93 -6.80 -2.08
N VAL A 24 -9.05 -6.08 -2.19
CA VAL A 24 -9.53 -5.55 -3.48
C VAL A 24 -8.53 -4.56 -4.08
N LEU A 25 -7.97 -3.65 -3.27
CA LEU A 25 -6.96 -2.69 -3.71
C LEU A 25 -5.72 -3.39 -4.28
N PHE A 26 -5.17 -4.39 -3.56
CA PHE A 26 -3.98 -5.12 -4.03
C PHE A 26 -4.24 -5.87 -5.33
N ASN A 27 -5.35 -6.60 -5.42
CA ASN A 27 -5.70 -7.33 -6.64
C ASN A 27 -5.89 -6.38 -7.83
N TRP A 28 -6.55 -5.24 -7.61
CA TRP A 28 -6.76 -4.26 -8.67
C TRP A 28 -5.47 -3.59 -9.12
N LEU A 29 -4.58 -3.21 -8.19
CA LEU A 29 -3.28 -2.62 -8.52
C LEU A 29 -2.35 -3.57 -9.27
N LYS A 30 -2.36 -4.85 -8.88
CA LYS A 30 -1.60 -5.93 -9.52
C LYS A 30 -2.15 -6.26 -10.91
N GLY A 31 -3.44 -6.05 -11.13
CA GLY A 31 -4.09 -6.22 -12.43
C GLY A 31 -3.77 -5.10 -13.41
N GLY A 32 -3.47 -5.46 -14.66
CA GLY A 32 -3.27 -4.48 -15.74
C GLY A 32 -2.09 -3.53 -15.50
N ASN A 33 -2.25 -2.26 -15.85
CA ASN A 33 -1.23 -1.21 -15.68
C ASN A 33 -1.60 -0.17 -14.60
N HIS A 34 -2.48 -0.52 -13.65
CA HIS A 34 -3.04 0.44 -12.70
C HIS A 34 -1.99 1.07 -11.78
N TYR A 35 -1.08 0.28 -11.22
CA TYR A 35 0.02 0.82 -10.40
C TYR A 35 0.93 1.77 -11.21
N ALA A 36 1.29 1.39 -12.44
CA ALA A 36 2.09 2.23 -13.33
C ALA A 36 1.38 3.55 -13.70
N ARG A 37 0.06 3.49 -13.97
CA ARG A 37 -0.78 4.68 -14.21
C ARG A 37 -0.81 5.61 -13.00
N TRP A 38 -1.01 5.06 -11.80
CA TRP A 38 -0.99 5.84 -10.55
C TRP A 38 0.35 6.53 -10.35
N ARG A 39 1.44 5.78 -10.46
CA ARG A 39 2.81 6.28 -10.29
C ARG A 39 3.16 7.34 -11.34
N GLY A 40 2.76 7.13 -12.59
CA GLY A 40 3.03 8.07 -13.69
C GLY A 40 2.34 9.43 -13.53
N GLY A 41 1.45 9.59 -12.55
CA GLY A 41 0.83 10.87 -12.18
C GLY A 41 -0.18 11.42 -13.19
N GLN A 42 -0.38 10.73 -14.32
CA GLN A 42 -1.30 11.15 -15.36
C GLN A 42 -2.74 10.89 -14.94
N ASN A 43 -3.55 11.96 -14.94
CA ASN A 43 -4.99 11.92 -14.72
C ASN A 43 -5.41 11.18 -13.42
N LYS A 44 -4.82 11.58 -12.28
CA LYS A 44 -5.12 11.03 -10.95
C LYS A 44 -6.61 10.99 -10.64
N THR A 45 -7.39 11.98 -11.10
CA THR A 45 -8.84 11.99 -10.92
C THR A 45 -9.47 10.74 -11.52
N LEU A 46 -9.28 10.46 -12.82
CA LEU A 46 -9.85 9.26 -13.44
C LEU A 46 -9.37 7.97 -12.76
N PHE A 47 -8.08 7.90 -12.38
CA PHE A 47 -7.55 6.76 -11.67
C PHE A 47 -8.32 6.44 -10.38
N TYR A 48 -8.60 7.46 -9.54
CA TYR A 48 -9.36 7.24 -8.31
C TYR A 48 -10.82 6.91 -8.57
N TRP A 49 -11.42 7.43 -9.64
CA TRP A 49 -12.77 7.05 -10.03
C TRP A 49 -12.84 5.57 -10.46
N ASP A 50 -11.88 5.10 -11.27
CA ASP A 50 -11.78 3.69 -11.67
C ASP A 50 -11.64 2.78 -10.45
N LEU A 51 -10.81 3.17 -9.47
CA LEU A 51 -10.63 2.43 -8.22
C LEU A 51 -11.90 2.38 -7.37
N LEU A 52 -12.61 3.51 -7.20
CA LEU A 52 -13.86 3.56 -6.45
C LEU A 52 -14.97 2.74 -7.15
N ALA A 53 -14.98 2.74 -8.48
CA ALA A 53 -15.86 1.87 -9.25
C ALA A 53 -15.54 0.39 -9.01
N GLU A 54 -14.26 0.02 -8.90
CA GLU A 54 -13.87 -1.33 -8.52
C GLU A 54 -14.37 -1.69 -7.11
N PHE A 55 -14.16 -0.84 -6.10
CA PHE A 55 -14.73 -1.05 -4.76
C PHE A 55 -16.24 -1.25 -4.78
N THR A 56 -16.95 -0.47 -5.59
CA THR A 56 -18.40 -0.58 -5.74
C THR A 56 -18.83 -1.96 -6.27
N LYS A 57 -18.07 -2.56 -7.20
CA LYS A 57 -18.35 -3.93 -7.69
C LYS A 57 -18.27 -4.99 -6.59
N HIS A 58 -17.48 -4.75 -5.55
CA HIS A 58 -17.31 -5.62 -4.39
C HIS A 58 -18.16 -5.17 -3.18
N GLY A 59 -19.11 -4.26 -3.37
CA GLY A 59 -20.03 -3.78 -2.31
C GLY A 59 -19.40 -2.82 -1.30
N ILE A 60 -18.26 -2.21 -1.62
CA ILE A 60 -17.55 -1.27 -0.76
C ILE A 60 -17.88 0.15 -1.23
N HIS A 61 -18.59 0.92 -0.40
CA HIS A 61 -19.10 2.26 -0.76
C HIS A 61 -18.62 3.39 0.16
N HIS A 62 -17.90 3.07 1.24
CA HIS A 62 -17.53 4.04 2.27
C HIS A 62 -16.18 4.73 2.04
N HIS A 63 -15.38 4.28 1.08
CA HIS A 63 -14.09 4.92 0.78
C HIS A 63 -14.26 6.10 -0.17
N THR A 64 -13.58 7.19 0.15
CA THR A 64 -13.49 8.35 -0.72
C THR A 64 -12.20 8.33 -1.54
N ARG A 65 -12.10 9.22 -2.54
CA ARG A 65 -10.84 9.48 -3.26
C ARG A 65 -9.71 9.84 -2.28
N SER A 66 -9.99 10.66 -1.27
CA SER A 66 -8.99 11.09 -0.29
C SER A 66 -8.51 9.91 0.55
N ASP A 67 -9.42 9.03 0.99
CA ASP A 67 -9.05 7.82 1.74
C ASP A 67 -8.15 6.91 0.89
N ALA A 68 -8.50 6.71 -0.38
CA ALA A 68 -7.72 5.91 -1.31
C ALA A 68 -6.33 6.50 -1.59
N ASN A 69 -6.23 7.83 -1.72
CA ASN A 69 -4.94 8.51 -1.86
C ASN A 69 -4.06 8.31 -0.62
N VAL A 70 -4.65 8.46 0.57
CA VAL A 70 -3.95 8.24 1.84
C VAL A 70 -3.43 6.82 1.94
N MET A 71 -4.28 5.83 1.61
CA MET A 71 -3.89 4.44 1.68
C MET A 71 -2.78 4.08 0.68
N LEU A 72 -2.91 4.48 -0.59
CA LEU A 72 -1.89 4.22 -1.61
C LEU A 72 -0.54 4.84 -1.25
N SER A 73 -0.57 6.08 -0.73
CA SER A 73 0.64 6.75 -0.28
C SER A 73 1.29 6.03 0.90
N TYR A 74 0.50 5.61 1.88
CA TYR A 74 0.98 4.80 3.01
C TYR A 74 1.62 3.49 2.54
N LEU A 75 1.01 2.78 1.60
CA LEU A 75 1.55 1.54 1.05
C LEU A 75 2.89 1.78 0.35
N GLN A 76 3.02 2.83 -0.46
CA GLN A 76 4.29 3.17 -1.11
C GLN A 76 5.37 3.54 -0.09
N MET A 77 5.02 4.29 0.97
CA MET A 77 5.97 4.60 2.06
C MET A 77 6.45 3.36 2.78
N SER A 78 5.51 2.46 3.13
CA SER A 78 5.80 1.19 3.78
C SER A 78 6.73 0.33 2.91
N TYR A 79 6.46 0.26 1.61
CA TYR A 79 7.32 -0.45 0.66
C TYR A 79 8.72 0.19 0.54
N ASN A 80 8.80 1.51 0.43
CA ASN A 80 10.08 2.22 0.38
C ASN A 80 10.92 1.97 1.64
N ALA A 81 10.29 2.01 2.83
CA ALA A 81 10.95 1.73 4.09
C ALA A 81 11.44 0.28 4.19
N GLY A 82 10.64 -0.69 3.73
CA GLY A 82 11.06 -2.10 3.66
C GLY A 82 12.21 -2.33 2.68
N SER A 83 12.19 -1.68 1.52
CA SER A 83 13.29 -1.74 0.54
C SER A 83 14.59 -1.16 1.11
N HIS A 84 14.50 -0.03 1.82
CA HIS A 84 15.64 0.57 2.50
C HIS A 84 16.16 -0.32 3.64
N PHE A 85 15.26 -0.95 4.42
CA PHE A 85 15.63 -1.94 5.43
C PHE A 85 16.40 -3.11 4.81
N LEU A 86 15.93 -3.65 3.68
CA LEU A 86 16.64 -4.73 2.98
C LEU A 86 18.00 -4.28 2.43
N THR A 87 18.10 -3.07 1.92
CA THR A 87 19.36 -2.52 1.41
C THR A 87 20.39 -2.38 2.54
N LYS A 88 19.95 -1.90 3.71
CA LYS A 88 20.83 -1.69 4.87
C LYS A 88 21.23 -3.00 5.57
N ASN A 89 20.31 -3.96 5.69
CA ASN A 89 20.52 -5.17 6.51
C ASN A 89 20.86 -6.41 5.68
N GLY A 90 20.52 -6.44 4.40
CA GLY A 90 20.83 -7.53 3.47
C GLY A 90 22.16 -7.35 2.73
N ASP A 91 22.90 -6.27 3.01
CA ASP A 91 24.28 -6.11 2.58
C ASP A 91 25.17 -7.04 3.45
N PRO A 92 25.85 -8.03 2.85
CA PRO A 92 26.74 -8.95 3.57
C PRO A 92 27.81 -8.23 4.40
N LEU A 93 28.19 -7.02 3.99
CA LEU A 93 29.19 -6.18 4.67
C LEU A 93 28.61 -5.39 5.85
N ALA A 94 27.29 -5.16 5.91
CA ALA A 94 26.64 -4.35 6.94
C ALA A 94 26.15 -5.18 8.14
N LEU A 95 25.85 -6.47 7.94
CA LEU A 95 25.30 -7.34 8.99
C LEU A 95 25.84 -8.77 8.88
N GLY A 96 27.12 -8.96 9.20
CA GLY A 96 27.71 -10.28 9.48
C GLY A 96 27.24 -11.44 8.58
N ASN A 97 27.40 -11.30 7.26
CA ASN A 97 27.09 -12.34 6.25
C ASN A 97 25.62 -12.79 6.12
N CYS A 98 24.63 -12.00 6.54
CA CYS A 98 23.23 -12.32 6.23
C CYS A 98 22.83 -11.77 4.85
N SER A 99 22.54 -12.67 3.90
CA SER A 99 21.97 -12.31 2.58
C SER A 99 20.59 -11.65 2.72
N ARG A 100 20.16 -10.86 1.74
CA ARG A 100 18.78 -10.33 1.61
C ARG A 100 17.70 -11.40 1.81
N ASP A 101 17.97 -12.62 1.37
CA ASP A 101 17.04 -13.76 1.45
C ASP A 101 17.15 -14.53 2.79
N HIS A 102 17.95 -14.04 3.73
CA HIS A 102 18.12 -14.67 5.03
C HIS A 102 16.78 -14.71 5.80
N PRO A 103 16.35 -15.88 6.29
CA PRO A 103 15.04 -16.05 6.94
C PRO A 103 14.76 -15.06 8.08
N THR A 104 15.77 -14.70 8.87
CA THR A 104 15.64 -13.73 9.98
C THR A 104 15.34 -12.32 9.48
N ILE A 105 15.99 -11.89 8.39
CA ILE A 105 15.77 -10.57 7.80
C ILE A 105 14.37 -10.51 7.19
N GLN A 106 13.97 -11.56 6.48
CA GLN A 106 12.62 -11.68 5.90
C GLN A 106 11.52 -11.72 6.97
N ALA A 107 11.74 -12.44 8.08
CA ALA A 107 10.79 -12.49 9.19
C ALA A 107 10.62 -11.13 9.87
N GLN A 108 11.73 -10.42 10.13
CA GLN A 108 11.69 -9.06 10.69
C GLN A 108 11.00 -8.08 9.74
N LEU A 109 11.29 -8.18 8.44
CA LEU A 109 10.68 -7.35 7.42
C LEU A 109 9.16 -7.53 7.39
N ARG A 110 8.65 -8.77 7.42
CA ARG A 110 7.21 -9.06 7.47
C ARG A 110 6.56 -8.62 8.77
N GLN A 111 7.28 -8.64 9.88
CA GLN A 111 6.80 -8.16 11.17
C GLN A 111 6.63 -6.64 11.19
N ILE A 112 7.57 -5.90 10.59
CA ILE A 112 7.57 -4.44 10.57
C ILE A 112 6.67 -3.91 9.44
N PHE A 113 6.70 -4.55 8.28
CA PHE A 113 5.97 -4.17 7.07
C PHE A 113 4.98 -5.28 6.70
N ARG A 114 3.82 -5.26 7.35
CA ARG A 114 2.78 -6.32 7.28
C ARG A 114 2.37 -6.73 5.86
N HIS A 115 2.40 -5.80 4.90
CA HIS A 115 2.00 -6.05 3.51
C HIS A 115 3.18 -6.28 2.56
N TRP A 116 4.39 -6.45 3.09
CA TRP A 116 5.61 -6.53 2.28
C TRP A 116 5.50 -7.47 1.09
N ASP A 117 5.08 -8.73 1.32
CA ASP A 117 5.05 -9.73 0.24
C ASP A 117 4.12 -9.32 -0.90
N HIS A 118 2.90 -8.87 -0.57
CA HIS A 118 1.93 -8.43 -1.57
C HIS A 118 2.42 -7.21 -2.34
N LEU A 119 3.08 -6.25 -1.67
CA LEU A 119 3.61 -5.06 -2.31
C LEU A 119 4.82 -5.39 -3.18
N ASN A 120 5.70 -6.28 -2.72
CA ASN A 120 6.94 -6.63 -3.42
C ASN A 120 6.71 -7.40 -4.73
N GLU A 121 5.53 -7.97 -4.94
CA GLU A 121 5.17 -8.62 -6.20
C GLU A 121 5.05 -7.65 -7.38
N PHE A 122 4.73 -6.37 -7.14
CA PHE A 122 4.41 -5.44 -8.23
C PHE A 122 4.82 -3.98 -8.00
N MET A 123 5.07 -3.57 -6.75
CA MET A 123 5.56 -2.22 -6.47
C MET A 123 7.06 -2.14 -6.74
N GLU A 124 7.49 -0.96 -7.17
CA GLU A 124 8.92 -0.65 -7.24
C GLU A 124 9.21 0.57 -6.35
N VAL A 125 10.48 0.78 -6.05
CA VAL A 125 10.93 1.97 -5.33
C VAL A 125 10.60 3.19 -6.21
N GLY A 126 9.99 4.21 -5.62
CA GLY A 126 9.63 5.43 -6.32
C GLY A 126 9.63 6.63 -5.38
N PRO A 127 9.49 7.86 -5.92
CA PRO A 127 9.30 9.07 -5.11
C PRO A 127 7.93 8.97 -4.43
N GLY A 128 7.89 8.27 -3.30
CA GLY A 128 6.74 8.29 -2.41
C GLY A 128 6.77 9.59 -1.60
N PRO A 129 5.62 10.09 -1.13
CA PRO A 129 5.61 11.13 -0.12
C PRO A 129 6.47 10.68 1.06
N THR A 130 7.44 11.50 1.43
CA THR A 130 8.38 11.25 2.53
C THR A 130 7.73 11.40 3.90
N SER A 131 6.55 12.01 3.96
CA SER A 131 5.84 12.25 5.21
C SER A 131 4.31 12.18 5.05
N ALA A 132 3.63 11.88 6.15
CA ALA A 132 2.16 11.88 6.22
C ALA A 132 1.52 13.24 5.85
N TRP A 133 2.27 14.35 6.01
CA TRP A 133 1.83 15.69 5.63
C TRP A 133 1.71 15.86 4.11
N GLU A 134 2.64 15.30 3.33
CA GLU A 134 2.60 15.36 1.88
C GLU A 134 1.44 14.53 1.31
N ILE A 135 1.01 13.50 2.06
CA ILE A 135 -0.15 12.67 1.71
C ILE A 135 -1.46 13.46 1.84
N THR A 136 -1.61 14.27 2.89
CA THR A 136 -2.86 14.96 3.18
C THR A 136 -3.11 16.20 2.33
N ASN A 137 -2.09 16.71 1.63
CA ASN A 137 -2.13 17.98 0.88
C ASN A 137 -1.83 17.82 -0.63
N ALA A 138 -1.80 16.58 -1.15
CA ALA A 138 -1.62 16.25 -2.57
C ALA A 138 -2.92 15.83 -3.23
#